data_AF-A0A7C0Z247-F1
#
_entry.id   AF-A0A7C0Z247-F1
#
_cell.length_a   1.000
_cell.length_b   1.000
_cell.length_c   1.000
_cell.angle_alpha   90.00
_cell.angle_beta   90.00
_cell.angle_gamma   90.00
#
_symmetry.space_group_name_H-M   'P 1'
#
loop_
_entity.id
_entity.type
_entity.pdbx_description
1 polymer ?
#
loop_
_entity_poly.entity_id
_entity_poly.type
_entity_poly.pdbx_seq_one_letter_code
_entity_poly.pdbx_strand_id
1 'polypeptide(L)'
;SWNLAERVFPKLRGHHRCLPYLIAANPVNYGVPTKLSTAEALASALYIAGFKEQAGAILSVFKWGPGFIKLNQELLEEYSKASNSKEVVEIQRRYMP
;
A
#
# COMPACT_ATOMS: atom_id res chain seq x y z
N SER A 1 15.91 -2.83 -3.01
CA SER A 1 15.71 -1.89 -4.13
C SER A 1 14.71 -2.50 -5.11
N TRP A 2 13.84 -1.69 -5.71
CA TRP A 2 12.88 -2.13 -6.73
C TRP A 2 13.55 -2.87 -7.89
N ASN A 3 14.79 -2.53 -8.23
CA ASN A 3 15.56 -3.17 -9.31
C ASN A 3 15.84 -4.67 -9.09
N LEU A 4 15.71 -5.18 -7.86
CA LEU A 4 15.95 -6.60 -7.53
C LEU A 4 14.66 -7.38 -7.26
N ALA A 5 13.52 -6.69 -7.18
CA ALA A 5 12.25 -7.24 -6.72
C ALA A 5 11.81 -8.45 -7.57
N GLU A 6 11.84 -8.31 -8.90
CA GLU A 6 11.45 -9.34 -9.86
C GLU A 6 12.26 -10.64 -9.72
N ARG A 7 13.54 -10.52 -9.34
CA ARG A 7 14.44 -11.68 -9.19
C ARG A 7 14.27 -12.39 -7.85
N VAL A 8 13.84 -11.66 -6.82
CA VAL A 8 13.80 -12.14 -5.43
C VAL A 8 12.43 -12.69 -5.05
N PHE A 9 11.33 -12.02 -5.43
CA PHE A 9 9.99 -12.42 -5.00
C PHE A 9 9.59 -13.85 -5.37
N PRO A 10 9.90 -14.38 -6.57
CA PRO A 10 9.56 -15.77 -6.92
C PRO A 10 10.23 -16.83 -6.03
N LYS A 11 11.30 -16.46 -5.31
CA LYS A 11 12.08 -17.36 -4.45
C LYS A 11 11.59 -17.39 -3.01
N LEU A 12 10.69 -16.48 -2.62
CA LEU A 12 10.18 -16.39 -1.25
C LEU A 12 9.10 -17.45 -1.02
N ARG A 13 9.19 -18.15 0.11
CA ARG A 13 8.16 -19.12 0.53
C ARG A 13 6.99 -18.40 1.21
N GLY A 14 5.77 -18.96 1.09
CA GLY A 14 4.57 -18.46 1.77
C GLY A 14 3.44 -18.08 0.81
N HIS A 15 2.36 -17.52 1.36
CA HIS A 15 1.24 -17.04 0.56
C HIS A 15 1.52 -15.63 0.04
N HIS A 16 1.71 -15.51 -1.26
CA HIS A 16 2.00 -14.23 -1.88
C HIS A 16 0.71 -13.42 -2.04
N ARG A 17 0.81 -12.12 -1.75
CA ARG A 17 -0.26 -11.14 -1.92
C ARG A 17 0.34 -9.89 -2.54
N CYS A 18 -0.41 -9.28 -3.46
CA CYS A 18 -0.07 -7.99 -4.04
C CYS A 18 -0.92 -6.92 -3.36
N LEU A 19 -0.32 -5.78 -3.04
CA LEU A 19 -1.08 -4.61 -2.59
C LEU A 19 -1.86 -4.01 -3.76
N PRO A 20 -3.06 -3.47 -3.51
CA PRO A 20 -3.82 -2.80 -4.55
C PRO A 20 -3.20 -1.45 -4.93
N TYR A 21 -3.78 -0.81 -5.94
CA TYR A 21 -3.35 0.49 -6.43
C TYR A 21 -3.32 1.55 -5.32
N LEU A 22 -2.14 2.13 -5.11
CA LEU A 22 -1.87 3.20 -4.15
C LEU A 22 -0.78 4.10 -4.72
N ILE A 23 -0.80 5.37 -4.34
CA ILE A 23 0.17 6.37 -4.77
C ILE A 23 1.24 6.56 -3.71
N ALA A 24 2.51 6.49 -4.09
CA ALA A 24 3.60 6.72 -3.16
C ALA A 24 3.66 8.20 -2.73
N ALA A 25 3.93 8.43 -1.45
CA ALA A 25 4.18 9.74 -0.86
C ALA A 25 5.63 9.92 -0.38
N ASN A 26 6.46 8.86 -0.46
CA ASN A 26 7.88 8.95 -0.18
C ASN A 26 8.59 9.91 -1.17
N PRO A 27 9.64 10.64 -0.73
CA PRO A 27 10.30 11.65 -1.57
C PRO A 27 10.95 11.12 -2.85
N VAL A 28 11.25 9.81 -2.93
CA VAL A 28 11.95 9.21 -4.07
C VAL A 28 10.99 8.90 -5.22
N ASN A 29 9.76 8.50 -4.91
CA ASN A 29 8.78 8.06 -5.90
C ASN A 29 7.42 8.78 -5.73
N TYR A 30 7.44 10.00 -5.19
CA TYR A 30 6.21 10.76 -4.92
C TYR A 30 5.32 10.83 -6.17
N GLY A 31 4.04 10.49 -6.02
CA GLY A 31 3.06 10.51 -7.12
C GLY A 31 3.13 9.28 -8.04
N VAL A 32 4.15 8.42 -7.92
CA VAL A 32 4.27 7.23 -8.76
C VAL A 32 3.34 6.13 -8.23
N PRO A 33 2.43 5.59 -9.07
CA PRO A 33 1.56 4.50 -8.65
C PRO A 33 2.34 3.23 -8.30
N THR A 34 1.91 2.54 -7.24
CA THR A 34 2.36 1.21 -6.80
C THR A 34 3.84 1.06 -6.44
N LYS A 35 4.65 2.11 -6.61
CA LYS A 35 6.08 2.13 -6.29
C LYS A 35 6.34 2.56 -4.84
N LEU A 36 5.69 1.84 -3.93
CA LEU A 36 5.73 2.09 -2.50
C LEU A 36 7.12 1.78 -1.92
N SER A 37 7.49 2.48 -0.85
CA SER A 37 8.56 2.05 0.05
C SER A 37 8.09 0.85 0.89
N THR A 38 9.02 0.14 1.55
CA THR A 38 8.67 -0.94 2.48
C THR A 38 7.77 -0.46 3.62
N ALA A 39 7.99 0.76 4.12
CA ALA A 39 7.18 1.35 5.19
C ALA A 39 5.75 1.64 4.73
N GLU A 40 5.59 2.23 3.54
CA GLU A 40 4.27 2.46 2.94
C GLU A 40 3.55 1.14 2.67
N ALA A 41 4.25 0.15 2.08
CA ALA A 41 3.67 -1.15 1.79
C ALA A 41 3.19 -1.87 3.07
N LEU A 42 4.00 -1.85 4.13
CA LEU A 42 3.63 -2.44 5.41
C LEU A 42 2.44 -1.71 6.05
N ALA A 43 2.45 -0.37 6.04
CA ALA A 43 1.36 0.43 6.57
C ALA A 43 0.06 0.20 5.80
N SER A 44 0.11 0.12 4.46
CA SER A 44 -1.05 -0.21 3.64
C SER A 44 -1.62 -1.60 3.95
N ALA A 45 -0.75 -2.61 4.08
CA ALA A 45 -1.19 -3.95 4.45
C ALA A 45 -1.90 -3.98 5.80
N LEU A 46 -1.35 -3.27 6.80
CA LEU A 46 -1.96 -3.14 8.12
C LEU A 46 -3.30 -2.41 8.06
N TYR A 47 -3.37 -1.30 7.34
CA TYR A 47 -4.58 -0.51 7.19
C TYR A 47 -5.71 -1.33 6.57
N ILE A 48 -5.42 -2.04 5.47
CA ILE A 48 -6.38 -2.88 4.76
C ILE A 48 -6.84 -4.05 5.65
N ALA A 49 -5.94 -4.58 6.49
CA ALA A 49 -6.27 -5.62 7.46
C ALA A 49 -6.98 -5.09 8.74
N GLY A 50 -7.30 -3.80 8.83
CA GLY A 50 -8.01 -3.17 9.94
C GLY A 50 -7.14 -2.63 11.08
N PHE A 51 -5.81 -2.76 10.99
CA PHE A 51 -4.84 -2.28 11.97
C PHE A 51 -4.43 -0.82 11.69
N LYS A 52 -5.41 0.09 11.70
CA LYS A 52 -5.23 1.49 11.25
C LYS A 52 -4.29 2.28 12.15
N GLU A 53 -4.35 2.07 13.46
CA GLU A 53 -3.49 2.74 14.44
C GLU A 53 -2.03 2.34 14.24
N GLN A 54 -1.76 1.05 14.00
CA GLN A 54 -0.42 0.52 13.75
C GLN A 54 0.13 1.03 12.41
N ALA A 55 -0.71 1.10 11.38
CA ALA A 55 -0.34 1.71 10.10
C ALA A 55 0.10 3.17 10.28
N GLY A 56 -0.66 3.96 11.05
CA GLY A 56 -0.30 5.33 11.40
C GLY A 56 0.98 5.42 12.22
N ALA A 57 1.16 4.56 13.22
CA ALA A 57 2.34 4.53 14.07
C ALA A 57 3.62 4.26 13.27
N ILE A 58 3.61 3.30 12.34
CA ILE A 58 4.76 3.01 11.46
C ILE A 58 5.13 4.22 10.62
N LEU A 59 4.15 4.94 10.09
CA LEU A 59 4.41 6.09 9.24
C LEU A 59 4.79 7.34 10.03
N SER A 60 4.45 7.42 11.32
CA SER A 60 4.72 8.58 12.17
C SER A 60 6.22 8.91 12.33
N VAL A 61 7.10 7.93 12.17
CA VAL A 61 8.55 8.13 12.23
C VAL A 61 9.09 8.89 11.01
N PHE A 62 8.31 8.97 9.93
CA PHE A 62 8.67 9.67 8.71
C PHE A 62 7.91 10.99 8.61
N LYS A 63 8.62 12.10 8.36
CA LYS A 63 8.00 13.44 8.18
C LYS A 63 6.91 13.46 7.10
N TRP A 64 7.07 12.68 6.03
CA TRP A 64 6.12 12.55 4.92
C TRP A 64 5.04 11.48 5.18
N GLY A 65 5.20 10.64 6.21
CA GLY A 65 4.36 9.47 6.46
C GLY A 65 2.87 9.78 6.64
N PRO A 66 2.47 10.78 7.44
CA PRO A 66 1.07 11.20 7.52
C PRO A 66 0.48 11.63 6.17
N GLY A 67 1.32 12.19 5.29
CA GLY A 67 0.94 12.55 3.92
C GLY A 67 0.56 11.34 3.07
N PHE A 68 1.16 10.17 3.30
CA PHE A 68 0.81 8.93 2.60
C PHE A 68 -0.62 8.48 2.87
N ILE A 69 -1.01 8.44 4.16
CA ILE A 69 -2.37 8.05 4.55
C ILE A 69 -3.37 9.06 4.01
N LYS A 70 -3.08 10.36 4.12
CA LYS A 70 -3.95 11.42 3.59
C LYS A 70 -4.12 11.31 2.08
N LEU A 71 -3.04 11.08 1.34
CA LEU A 71 -3.06 10.95 -0.12
C LEU A 71 -3.92 9.77 -0.59
N ASN A 72 -3.92 8.67 0.16
CA ASN A 72 -4.61 7.44 -0.21
C ASN A 72 -5.85 7.15 0.65
N GLN A 73 -6.36 8.14 1.39
CA GLN A 73 -7.33 7.91 2.46
C GLN A 73 -8.59 7.20 1.96
N GLU A 74 -9.16 7.68 0.86
CA GLU A 74 -10.38 7.12 0.27
C GLU A 74 -10.17 5.66 -0.18
N LEU A 75 -9.07 5.40 -0.89
CA LEU A 75 -8.67 4.06 -1.33
C LEU A 75 -8.44 3.10 -0.14
N LEU A 76 -7.68 3.53 0.86
CA LEU A 76 -7.38 2.72 2.04
C LEU A 76 -8.65 2.40 2.84
N GLU A 77 -9.56 3.37 2.96
CA GLU A 77 -10.86 3.16 3.60
C GLU A 77 -11.73 2.17 2.82
N GLU A 78 -11.85 2.32 1.49
CA GLU A 78 -12.61 1.37 0.66
C GLU A 78 -12.00 -0.03 0.71
N TYR A 79 -10.68 -0.17 0.57
CA TYR A 79 -10.00 -1.46 0.65
C TYR A 79 -10.17 -2.13 2.01
N SER A 80 -10.19 -1.36 3.11
CA SER A 80 -10.40 -1.91 4.46
C SER A 80 -11.80 -2.48 4.68
N LYS A 81 -12.76 -2.13 3.83
CA LYS A 81 -14.15 -2.62 3.88
C LYS A 81 -14.40 -3.78 2.91
N ALA A 82 -13.46 -4.08 2.03
CA ALA A 82 -13.59 -5.16 1.06
C ALA A 82 -13.54 -6.52 1.76
N SER A 83 -14.52 -7.39 1.47
CA SER A 83 -14.64 -8.71 2.09
C SER A 83 -13.71 -9.75 1.45
N ASN A 84 -13.24 -9.48 0.23
CA ASN A 84 -12.43 -10.42 -0.55
C ASN A 84 -11.60 -9.71 -1.64
N SER A 85 -10.70 -10.45 -2.27
CA SER A 85 -9.82 -9.92 -3.32
C SER A 85 -10.55 -9.45 -4.58
N LYS A 86 -11.76 -9.95 -4.87
CA LYS A 86 -12.53 -9.51 -6.04
C LYS A 86 -13.01 -8.08 -5.86
N GLU A 87 -13.56 -7.76 -4.69
CA GLU A 87 -13.98 -6.40 -4.32
C GLU A 87 -12.81 -5.42 -4.33
N VAL A 88 -11.64 -5.83 -3.81
CA VAL A 88 -10.41 -5.02 -3.87
C VAL A 88 -10.06 -4.65 -5.32
N VAL A 89 -10.15 -5.59 -6.25
CA VAL A 89 -9.88 -5.34 -7.67
C VAL A 89 -10.95 -4.43 -8.30
N GLU A 90 -12.22 -4.58 -7.92
CA GLU A 90 -13.30 -3.72 -8.39
C GLU A 90 -13.15 -2.27 -7.90
N ILE A 91 -12.77 -2.07 -6.64
CA ILE A 91 -12.40 -0.76 -6.09
C ILE A 91 -11.24 -0.19 -6.91
N GLN A 92 -10.14 -0.94 -7.05
CA GLN A 92 -8.96 -0.50 -7.78
C GLN A 92 -9.26 -0.04 -9.22
N ARG A 93 -10.12 -0.75 -9.95
CA ARG A 93 -10.49 -0.38 -11.34
C ARG A 93 -11.19 0.98 -11.45
N ARG A 94 -11.81 1.47 -10.39
CA ARG A 94 -12.48 2.79 -10.38
C ARG A 94 -11.49 3.97 -10.34
N TYR A 95 -10.26 3.72 -9.87
CA TYR A 95 -9.23 4.76 -9.67
C TYR A 95 -8.04 4.63 -10.62
N MET A 96 -7.89 3.49 -11.30
CA MET A 96 -6.89 3.33 -12.34
C MET A 96 -7.33 4.09 -13.61
N PRO A 97 -6.45 4.91 -14.21
CA PRO A 97 -6.70 5.56 -15.49
C PRO A 97 -6.69 4.57 -16.67
#